data_AF-A0A0D7KFX0-F1
#
_entry.id   AF-A0A0D7KFX0-F1
#
_cell.length_a   1.000
_cell.length_b   1.000
_cell.length_c   1.000
_cell.angle_alpha   90.00
_cell.angle_beta   90.00
_cell.angle_gamma   90.00
#
_symmetry.space_group_name_H-M   'P 1'
#
loop_
_entity.id
_entity.type
_entity.pdbx_description
1 polymer ?
#
loop_
_entity_poly.entity_id
_entity_poly.type
_entity_poly.pdbx_seq_one_letter_code
_entity_poly.pdbx_strand_id
1 'polypeptide(L)'
;MNKWLRNKVVIGYIVIFVLLTLPIFVKVMQHYDTLAKIETALHQLYRDYCHEDVEIFEVKADIFQPYTIMPGGSVNEWRATTSSKIAPSVTGHYGKEVISMNKFPCSNNEFILDKGKKEFVPVESIILNVNDNEGIPISGFYFIMIAYFLYFSSIIIILLVKGIRIVFTKLRGRGH
;
A
#
# COMPACT_ATOMS: atom_id res chain seq x y z
N MET A 1 -22.91 -1.73 34.42
CA MET A 1 -22.07 -2.65 33.63
C MET A 1 -20.95 -3.19 34.52
N ASN A 2 -20.92 -4.51 34.75
CA ASN A 2 -19.99 -5.14 35.69
C ASN A 2 -18.52 -4.94 35.24
N LYS A 3 -17.58 -4.71 36.16
CA LYS A 3 -16.17 -4.37 35.83
C LYS A 3 -15.52 -5.40 34.89
N TRP A 4 -15.91 -6.66 35.08
CA TRP A 4 -15.49 -7.80 34.28
C TRP A 4 -16.06 -7.79 32.85
N LEU A 5 -17.34 -7.46 32.68
CA LEU A 5 -17.99 -7.37 31.36
C LEU A 5 -17.35 -6.24 30.52
N ARG A 6 -17.05 -5.11 31.16
CA ARG A 6 -16.37 -3.97 30.52
C ARG A 6 -14.96 -4.35 30.01
N ASN A 7 -14.17 -5.06 30.82
CA ASN A 7 -12.83 -5.46 30.40
C ASN A 7 -12.86 -6.43 29.21
N LYS A 8 -13.81 -7.38 29.19
CA LYS A 8 -13.97 -8.29 28.05
C LYS A 8 -14.35 -7.57 26.76
N VAL A 9 -15.27 -6.60 26.84
CA VAL A 9 -15.66 -5.79 25.68
C VAL A 9 -14.48 -4.98 25.15
N VAL A 10 -13.70 -4.35 26.03
CA VAL A 10 -12.50 -3.58 25.62
C VAL A 10 -11.45 -4.47 24.96
N ILE A 11 -11.17 -5.65 25.52
CA ILE A 11 -10.20 -6.60 24.93
C ILE A 11 -10.69 -7.08 23.56
N GLY A 12 -11.97 -7.48 23.45
CA GLY A 12 -12.55 -7.89 22.17
C GLY A 12 -12.47 -6.79 21.12
N TYR A 13 -12.69 -5.54 21.52
CA TYR A 13 -12.61 -4.38 20.64
C TYR A 13 -11.17 -4.12 20.16
N ILE A 14 -10.16 -4.25 21.03
CA ILE A 14 -8.74 -4.16 20.65
C ILE A 14 -8.36 -5.28 19.69
N VAL A 15 -8.80 -6.51 19.95
CA VAL A 15 -8.51 -7.66 19.08
C VAL A 15 -9.07 -7.45 17.67
N ILE A 16 -10.34 -7.02 17.56
CA ILE A 16 -10.96 -6.71 16.26
C ILE A 16 -10.17 -5.61 15.54
N PHE A 17 -9.78 -4.55 16.26
CA PHE A 17 -8.97 -3.49 15.68
C PHE A 17 -7.65 -4.02 15.12
N VAL A 18 -6.88 -4.79 15.90
CA VAL A 18 -5.61 -5.38 15.43
C VAL A 18 -5.82 -6.27 14.20
N LEU A 19 -6.89 -7.07 14.17
CA LEU A 19 -7.21 -7.94 13.03
C LEU A 19 -7.55 -7.15 11.76
N LEU A 20 -8.15 -5.96 11.89
CA LEU A 20 -8.46 -5.10 10.75
C LEU A 20 -7.24 -4.33 10.22
N THR A 21 -6.27 -4.00 11.10
CA THR A 21 -5.11 -3.17 10.74
C THR A 21 -3.95 -3.97 10.18
N LEU A 22 -3.73 -5.18 10.70
CA LEU A 22 -2.62 -6.04 10.30
C LEU A 22 -2.56 -6.29 8.77
N PRO A 23 -3.67 -6.60 8.06
CA PRO A 23 -3.62 -6.85 6.62
C PRO A 23 -3.16 -5.63 5.81
N ILE A 24 -3.51 -4.43 6.26
CA ILE A 24 -3.11 -3.18 5.59
C ILE A 24 -1.62 -2.97 5.75
N PHE A 25 -1.11 -3.15 6.96
CA PHE A 25 0.32 -3.03 7.23
C PHE A 25 1.12 -4.01 6.37
N VAL A 26 0.66 -5.26 6.27
CA VAL A 26 1.25 -6.26 5.37
C VAL A 26 1.22 -5.77 3.92
N LYS A 27 0.11 -5.21 3.45
CA LYS A 27 -0.01 -4.66 2.09
C LYS A 27 0.95 -3.49 1.82
N VAL A 28 1.12 -2.59 2.79
CA VAL A 28 2.08 -1.48 2.70
C VAL A 28 3.51 -2.01 2.61
N MET A 29 3.87 -2.97 3.46
CA MET A 29 5.19 -3.59 3.41
C MET A 29 5.45 -4.33 2.10
N GLN A 30 4.46 -5.05 1.58
CA GLN A 30 4.54 -5.72 0.28
C GLN A 30 4.74 -4.74 -0.87
N HIS A 31 4.08 -3.58 -0.82
CA HIS A 31 4.24 -2.53 -1.82
C HIS A 31 5.69 -2.05 -1.89
N TYR A 32 6.29 -1.67 -0.76
CA TYR A 32 7.69 -1.22 -0.72
C TYR A 32 8.69 -2.32 -1.10
N ASP A 33 8.48 -3.56 -0.64
CA ASP A 33 9.32 -4.71 -1.05
C ASP A 33 9.27 -4.93 -2.57
N THR A 34 8.09 -4.75 -3.17
CA THR A 34 7.91 -4.86 -4.62
C THR A 34 8.64 -3.75 -5.38
N LEU A 35 8.57 -2.50 -4.90
CA LEU A 35 9.31 -1.39 -5.52
C LEU A 35 10.83 -1.63 -5.47
N ALA A 36 11.35 -2.12 -4.35
CA ALA A 36 12.77 -2.47 -4.22
C ALA A 36 13.19 -3.61 -5.17
N LYS A 37 12.30 -4.58 -5.41
CA LYS A 37 12.53 -5.65 -6.40
C LYS A 37 12.57 -5.11 -7.82
N ILE A 38 11.68 -4.18 -8.17
CA ILE A 38 11.70 -3.51 -9.48
C ILE A 38 13.01 -2.75 -9.64
N GLU A 39 13.43 -1.99 -8.63
CA GLU A 39 14.70 -1.25 -8.64
C GLU A 39 15.90 -2.17 -8.88
N THR A 40 15.99 -3.26 -8.11
CA THR A 40 17.06 -4.27 -8.27
C THR A 40 17.06 -4.86 -9.68
N ALA A 41 15.89 -5.20 -10.20
CA ALA A 41 15.74 -5.77 -11.53
C ALA A 41 16.12 -4.78 -12.64
N LEU A 42 15.85 -3.49 -12.44
CA LEU A 42 16.24 -2.45 -13.39
C LEU A 42 17.75 -2.26 -13.46
N HIS A 43 18.47 -2.28 -12.34
CA HIS A 43 19.93 -2.24 -12.36
C HIS A 43 20.52 -3.34 -13.26
N GLN A 44 20.04 -4.57 -13.08
CA GLN A 44 20.48 -5.70 -13.89
C GLN A 44 20.08 -5.55 -15.36
N LEU A 45 18.84 -5.14 -15.61
CA LEU A 45 18.35 -4.96 -16.97
C LEU A 45 19.14 -3.90 -17.77
N TYR A 46 19.50 -2.78 -17.13
CA TYR A 46 20.34 -1.74 -17.77
C TYR A 46 21.75 -2.25 -18.05
N ARG A 47 22.33 -3.03 -17.14
CA ARG A 47 23.66 -3.62 -17.36
C ARG A 47 23.64 -4.60 -18.52
N ASP A 48 22.60 -5.44 -18.60
CA ASP A 48 22.51 -6.51 -19.60
C ASP A 48 22.16 -6.00 -20.99
N TYR A 49 21.22 -5.05 -21.10
CA TYR A 49 20.69 -4.57 -22.39
C TYR A 49 21.20 -3.20 -22.83
N CYS A 50 21.47 -2.28 -21.89
CA CYS A 50 22.02 -0.96 -22.22
C CYS A 50 23.55 -0.89 -22.06
N HIS A 51 24.17 -1.93 -21.50
CA HIS A 51 25.59 -1.96 -21.14
C HIS A 51 26.02 -0.77 -20.26
N GLU A 52 25.11 -0.32 -19.39
CA GLU A 52 25.30 0.84 -18.51
C GLU A 52 25.11 0.43 -17.04
N ASP A 53 26.01 0.88 -16.17
CA ASP A 53 25.88 0.71 -14.73
C ASP A 53 25.25 1.98 -14.13
N VAL A 54 23.93 1.99 -14.05
CA VAL A 54 23.18 3.16 -13.57
C VAL A 54 23.21 3.18 -12.04
N GLU A 55 23.72 4.25 -11.46
CA GLU A 55 23.87 4.37 -10.00
C GLU A 55 22.57 4.73 -9.27
N ILE A 56 21.66 5.48 -9.92
CA ILE A 56 20.47 6.03 -9.27
C ILE A 56 19.22 5.56 -10.00
N PHE A 57 18.35 4.86 -9.26
CA PHE A 57 16.97 4.60 -9.63
C PHE A 57 16.03 5.13 -8.55
N GLU A 58 15.01 5.87 -8.98
CA GLU A 58 13.90 6.24 -8.11
C GLU A 58 12.62 5.61 -8.64
N VAL A 59 12.23 4.49 -8.04
CA VAL A 59 11.02 3.73 -8.42
C VAL A 59 9.82 4.17 -7.58
N LYS A 60 8.73 4.53 -8.26
CA LYS A 60 7.46 4.96 -7.66
C LYS A 60 6.29 4.24 -8.29
N ALA A 61 5.31 3.88 -7.48
CA ALA A 61 3.99 3.46 -7.94
C ALA A 61 2.95 3.92 -6.92
N ASP A 62 1.71 4.12 -7.35
CA ASP A 62 0.64 4.48 -6.43
C ASP A 62 0.26 3.28 -5.56
N ILE A 63 0.34 3.47 -4.24
CA ILE A 63 -0.08 2.45 -3.27
C ILE A 63 -1.59 2.23 -3.28
N PHE A 64 -2.35 3.24 -3.70
CA PHE A 64 -3.80 3.16 -3.82
C PHE A 64 -4.15 2.82 -5.26
N GLN A 65 -4.98 1.80 -5.42
CA GLN A 65 -5.50 1.45 -6.73
C GLN A 65 -6.35 2.62 -7.26
N PRO A 66 -6.16 3.04 -8.51
CA PRO A 66 -6.94 4.13 -9.08
C PRO A 66 -8.45 3.82 -9.08
N TYR A 67 -9.27 4.84 -8.79
CA TYR A 67 -10.73 4.72 -8.69
C TYR A 67 -11.36 4.83 -10.08
N THR A 68 -12.05 3.79 -10.56
CA THR A 68 -12.80 3.88 -11.83
C THR A 68 -14.27 3.51 -11.68
N ILE A 69 -15.15 4.42 -12.11
CA ILE A 69 -16.61 4.21 -12.21
C ILE A 69 -17.00 3.71 -13.62
N MET A 70 -16.11 3.89 -14.62
CA MET A 70 -16.37 3.47 -16.01
C MET A 70 -15.84 2.06 -16.31
N PRO A 71 -16.56 1.27 -17.12
CA PRO A 71 -16.10 -0.03 -17.60
C PRO A 71 -14.91 0.19 -18.54
N GLY A 72 -13.75 -0.34 -18.16
CA GLY A 72 -12.49 -0.17 -18.91
C GLY A 72 -11.25 -0.35 -18.06
N GLY A 73 -11.34 -0.11 -16.74
CA GLY A 73 -10.26 -0.31 -15.76
C GLY A 73 -9.05 0.60 -16.02
N SER A 74 -8.69 1.45 -15.07
CA SER A 74 -7.41 2.16 -15.16
C SER A 74 -6.31 1.22 -14.69
N VAL A 75 -5.30 1.08 -15.53
CA VAL A 75 -4.12 0.29 -15.24
C VAL A 75 -3.27 1.03 -14.21
N ASN A 76 -2.95 0.39 -13.08
CA ASN A 76 -1.98 0.93 -12.14
C ASN A 76 -0.58 0.85 -12.77
N GLU A 77 0.19 1.93 -12.68
CA GLU A 77 1.51 2.05 -13.30
C GLU A 77 2.59 2.22 -12.24
N TRP A 78 3.76 1.64 -12.50
CA TRP A 78 4.99 2.04 -11.83
C TRP A 78 5.85 2.85 -12.79
N ARG A 79 6.68 3.73 -12.23
CA ARG A 79 7.60 4.60 -12.95
C ARG A 79 8.95 4.59 -12.25
N ALA A 80 10.02 4.56 -13.02
CA ALA A 80 11.37 4.69 -12.54
C ALA A 80 12.04 5.87 -13.22
N THR A 81 12.53 6.82 -12.43
CA THR A 81 13.44 7.87 -12.91
C THR A 81 14.87 7.40 -12.69
N THR A 82 15.74 7.64 -13.67
CA THR A 82 17.12 7.12 -13.63
C THR A 82 18.13 8.23 -13.91
N SER A 83 19.39 8.01 -13.53
CA SER A 83 20.51 8.88 -13.95
C SER A 83 21.07 8.56 -15.34
N SER A 84 20.52 7.54 -16.02
CA SER A 84 20.95 7.15 -17.38
C SER A 84 20.65 8.25 -18.38
N LYS A 85 21.61 8.49 -19.28
CA LYS A 85 21.41 9.40 -20.42
C LYS A 85 20.63 8.75 -21.57
N ILE A 86 20.61 7.41 -21.62
CA ILE A 86 19.98 6.63 -22.69
C ILE A 86 18.48 6.50 -22.42
N ALA A 87 18.14 6.18 -21.18
CA ALA A 87 16.77 5.92 -20.75
C ALA A 87 16.51 6.59 -19.39
N PRO A 88 16.26 7.91 -19.35
CA PRO A 88 16.13 8.66 -18.10
C PRO A 88 14.83 8.36 -17.34
N SER A 89 13.86 7.71 -18.00
CA SER A 89 12.59 7.33 -17.41
C SER A 89 12.06 6.06 -18.05
N VAL A 90 11.49 5.20 -17.21
CA VAL A 90 10.91 3.92 -17.61
C VAL A 90 9.59 3.75 -16.89
N THR A 91 8.59 3.21 -17.57
CA THR A 91 7.27 2.97 -16.98
C THR A 91 6.79 1.57 -17.31
N GLY A 92 5.91 1.05 -16.45
CA GLY A 92 5.38 -0.29 -16.62
C GLY A 92 4.10 -0.51 -15.85
N HIS A 93 3.49 -1.66 -16.09
CA HIS A 93 2.29 -2.09 -15.40
C HIS A 93 2.62 -2.57 -13.99
N TYR A 94 1.88 -2.04 -13.00
CA TYR A 94 2.00 -2.39 -11.60
C TYR A 94 0.83 -3.28 -11.17
N GLY A 95 0.85 -4.52 -11.63
CA GLY A 95 -0.15 -5.54 -11.32
C GLY A 95 0.23 -6.40 -10.11
N LYS A 96 -0.80 -7.02 -9.53
CA LYS A 96 -0.66 -7.92 -8.39
C LYS A 96 -0.05 -9.24 -8.82
N GLU A 97 -0.50 -9.77 -9.95
CA GLU A 97 0.01 -10.99 -10.57
C GLU A 97 1.20 -10.66 -11.46
N VAL A 98 1.04 -9.69 -12.36
CA VAL A 98 2.03 -9.34 -13.37
C VAL A 98 2.55 -7.93 -13.13
N ILE A 99 3.87 -7.81 -12.95
CA ILE A 99 4.57 -6.53 -13.02
C ILE A 99 5.38 -6.56 -14.28
N SER A 100 5.14 -5.62 -15.18
CA SER A 100 5.71 -5.69 -16.53
C SER A 100 6.10 -4.33 -17.07
N MET A 101 6.80 -4.36 -18.20
CA MET A 101 7.20 -3.20 -18.97
C MET A 101 7.08 -3.52 -20.46
N ASN A 102 6.30 -2.72 -21.17
CA ASN A 102 6.02 -2.96 -22.59
C ASN A 102 7.01 -2.24 -23.51
N LYS A 103 7.79 -1.29 -22.97
CA LYS A 103 8.76 -0.50 -23.73
C LYS A 103 10.01 -0.27 -22.90
N PHE A 104 11.14 -0.80 -23.37
CA PHE A 104 12.44 -0.53 -22.79
C PHE A 104 13.36 0.09 -23.85
N PRO A 105 14.00 1.24 -23.63
CA PRO A 105 14.69 1.95 -24.73
C PRO A 105 15.86 1.19 -25.38
N CYS A 106 16.45 0.21 -24.69
CA CYS A 106 17.57 -0.60 -25.21
C CYS A 106 17.14 -1.97 -25.74
N SER A 107 15.83 -2.26 -25.82
CA SER A 107 15.33 -3.55 -26.30
C SER A 107 13.93 -3.43 -26.90
N ASN A 108 13.67 -4.19 -27.97
CA ASN A 108 12.31 -4.28 -28.53
C ASN A 108 11.45 -5.32 -27.81
N ASN A 109 11.98 -5.99 -26.80
CA ASN A 109 11.25 -6.99 -26.04
C ASN A 109 10.33 -6.36 -25.01
N GLU A 110 9.27 -7.08 -24.69
CA GLU A 110 8.47 -6.85 -23.51
C GLU A 110 9.06 -7.62 -22.32
N PHE A 111 8.89 -7.11 -21.10
CA PHE A 111 9.50 -7.70 -19.92
C PHE A 111 8.49 -7.92 -18.80
N ILE A 112 8.63 -9.04 -18.08
CA ILE A 112 7.89 -9.33 -16.85
C ILE A 112 8.89 -9.53 -15.71
N LEU A 113 8.57 -8.98 -14.54
CA LEU A 113 9.35 -9.16 -13.33
C LEU A 113 9.13 -10.57 -12.75
N ASP A 114 10.18 -11.39 -12.76
CA ASP A 114 10.25 -12.57 -11.92
C ASP A 114 10.53 -12.12 -10.48
N LYS A 115 9.50 -12.07 -9.64
CA LYS A 115 9.61 -11.61 -8.24
C LYS A 115 10.54 -12.49 -7.39
N GLY A 116 10.75 -13.75 -7.78
CA GLY A 116 11.61 -14.71 -7.07
C GLY A 116 13.08 -14.49 -7.40
N LYS A 117 13.39 -14.29 -8.69
CA LYS A 117 14.76 -14.00 -9.15
C LYS A 117 15.14 -12.52 -9.04
N LYS A 118 14.15 -11.64 -8.92
CA LYS A 118 14.29 -10.17 -8.92
C LYS A 118 14.88 -9.65 -10.23
N GLU A 119 14.41 -10.20 -11.35
CA GLU A 119 14.91 -9.92 -12.69
C GLU A 119 13.75 -9.66 -13.65
N PHE A 120 13.98 -8.77 -14.62
CA PHE A 120 13.06 -8.60 -15.74
C PHE A 120 13.41 -9.61 -16.84
N VAL A 121 12.48 -10.53 -17.11
CA VAL A 121 12.65 -11.59 -18.10
C VAL A 121 11.92 -11.18 -19.38
N PRO A 122 12.56 -11.29 -20.57
CA PRO A 122 11.91 -10.95 -21.83
C PRO A 122 10.79 -11.96 -22.16
N VAL A 123 9.70 -11.45 -22.72
CA VAL A 123 8.55 -12.25 -23.20
C VAL A 123 8.12 -11.77 -24.58
N GLU A 124 7.47 -12.66 -25.34
CA GLU A 124 7.03 -12.35 -26.72
C GLU A 124 5.82 -11.41 -26.75
N SER A 125 4.90 -11.54 -25.78
CA SER A 125 3.74 -10.65 -25.64
C SER A 125 3.18 -10.71 -24.22
N ILE A 126 2.70 -9.57 -23.73
CA ILE A 126 2.04 -9.42 -22.44
C ILE A 126 0.54 -9.27 -22.65
N ILE A 127 -0.23 -10.16 -22.01
CA ILE A 127 -1.69 -10.02 -21.90
C ILE A 127 -1.98 -9.49 -20.49
N LEU A 128 -2.37 -8.22 -20.40
CA LEU A 128 -2.72 -7.58 -19.13
C LEU A 128 -4.21 -7.74 -18.83
N ASN A 129 -4.50 -8.17 -17.61
CA ASN A 129 -5.86 -8.14 -17.08
C ASN A 129 -6.11 -6.77 -16.46
N VAL A 130 -7.18 -6.08 -16.88
CA VAL A 130 -7.55 -4.75 -16.35
C VAL A 130 -7.87 -4.75 -14.85
N ASN A 131 -8.13 -5.91 -14.26
CA ASN A 131 -8.36 -6.09 -12.84
C ASN A 131 -7.08 -6.45 -12.07
N ASP A 132 -5.97 -6.69 -12.76
CA ASP A 132 -4.69 -6.98 -12.13
C ASP A 132 -4.00 -5.69 -11.70
N ASN A 133 -4.45 -5.10 -10.59
CA ASN A 133 -3.83 -3.91 -10.03
C ASN A 133 -3.23 -4.25 -8.65
N GLU A 134 -1.96 -3.96 -8.44
CA GLU A 134 -1.36 -4.03 -7.10
C GLU A 134 -1.73 -2.79 -6.29
N GLY A 135 -1.63 -2.92 -4.96
CA GLY A 135 -1.94 -1.84 -4.02
C GLY A 135 -3.22 -2.11 -3.21
N ILE A 136 -3.67 -1.06 -2.53
CA ILE A 136 -4.83 -1.07 -1.64
C ILE A 136 -6.03 -0.50 -2.41
N PRO A 137 -7.15 -1.24 -2.52
CA PRO A 137 -8.36 -0.68 -3.11
C PRO A 137 -8.85 0.49 -2.26
N ILE A 138 -9.14 1.62 -2.92
CA ILE A 138 -9.61 2.84 -2.27
C ILE A 138 -10.85 2.57 -1.40
N SER A 139 -11.78 1.72 -1.85
CA SER A 139 -12.96 1.32 -1.09
C SER A 139 -12.61 0.63 0.24
N GLY A 140 -11.64 -0.29 0.23
CA GLY A 140 -11.13 -0.96 1.42
C GLY A 140 -10.47 0.04 2.38
N PHE A 141 -9.66 0.96 1.85
CA PHE A 141 -9.03 2.01 2.64
C PHE A 141 -10.06 2.90 3.36
N TYR A 142 -11.11 3.37 2.65
CA TYR A 142 -12.17 4.17 3.26
C TYR A 142 -12.92 3.42 4.36
N PHE A 143 -13.23 2.14 4.13
CA PHE A 143 -13.88 1.31 5.16
C PHE A 143 -13.05 1.23 6.44
N ILE A 144 -11.74 1.05 6.30
CA ILE A 144 -10.83 1.06 7.44
C ILE A 144 -10.79 2.43 8.10
N MET A 145 -10.68 3.52 7.33
CA MET A 145 -10.65 4.88 7.87
C MET A 145 -11.90 5.19 8.71
N ILE A 146 -13.08 4.73 8.25
CA ILE A 146 -14.33 4.84 9.00
C ILE A 146 -14.25 4.01 10.29
N ALA A 147 -13.78 2.75 10.21
CA ALA A 147 -13.62 1.90 11.39
C ALA A 147 -12.66 2.53 12.43
N TYR A 148 -11.56 3.13 11.97
CA TYR A 148 -10.63 3.89 12.80
C TYR A 148 -11.28 5.11 13.45
N PHE A 149 -12.01 5.88 12.67
CA PHE A 149 -12.69 7.08 13.16
C PHE A 149 -13.69 6.71 14.26
N LEU A 150 -14.48 5.66 14.06
CA LEU A 150 -15.41 5.14 15.06
C LEU A 150 -14.67 4.64 16.32
N TYR A 151 -13.54 3.94 16.13
CA TYR A 151 -12.70 3.45 17.23
C TYR A 151 -12.18 4.59 18.11
N PHE A 152 -11.47 5.57 17.53
CA PHE A 152 -10.91 6.68 18.28
C PHE A 152 -11.98 7.59 18.88
N SER A 153 -13.06 7.84 18.15
CA SER A 153 -14.20 8.61 18.67
C SER A 153 -14.83 7.93 19.88
N SER A 154 -14.98 6.60 19.88
CA SER A 154 -15.52 5.86 21.03
C SER A 154 -14.64 6.00 22.28
N ILE A 155 -13.31 5.95 22.12
CA ILE A 155 -12.36 6.15 23.22
C ILE A 155 -12.46 7.56 23.77
N ILE A 156 -12.48 8.57 22.90
CA ILE A 156 -12.60 9.98 23.29
C ILE A 156 -13.90 10.21 24.07
N ILE A 157 -15.03 9.68 23.59
CA ILE A 157 -16.33 9.78 24.29
C ILE A 157 -16.24 9.14 25.68
N ILE A 158 -15.66 7.94 25.80
CA ILE A 158 -15.49 7.26 27.09
C ILE A 158 -14.64 8.10 28.05
N LEU A 159 -13.54 8.68 27.57
CA LEU A 159 -12.66 9.54 28.36
C LEU A 159 -13.36 10.84 28.78
N LEU A 160 -14.11 11.47 27.89
CA LEU A 160 -14.90 12.68 28.18
C LEU A 160 -15.96 12.41 29.25
N VAL A 161 -16.75 11.34 29.10
CA VAL A 161 -17.76 10.96 30.11
C VAL A 161 -17.11 10.68 31.46
N LYS A 162 -15.96 9.99 31.48
CA LYS A 162 -15.21 9.74 32.71
C LYS A 162 -14.69 11.05 33.33
N GLY A 163 -14.16 11.96 32.52
CA GLY A 163 -13.67 13.27 32.94
C GLY A 163 -14.78 14.14 33.54
N ILE A 164 -15.91 14.28 32.84
CA ILE A 164 -17.09 15.00 33.32
C ILE A 164 -17.55 14.44 34.67
N ARG A 165 -17.63 13.10 34.79
CA ARG A 165 -18.05 12.46 36.04
C ARG A 165 -17.12 12.78 37.20
N ILE A 166 -15.81 12.78 36.99
CA ILE A 166 -14.79 13.14 37.99
C ILE A 166 -14.94 14.61 38.40
N VAL A 167 -15.11 15.52 37.44
CA VAL A 167 -15.32 16.94 37.71
C VAL A 167 -16.57 17.16 38.56
N PHE A 168 -17.70 16.54 38.18
CA PHE A 168 -18.94 16.59 38.96
C PHE A 168 -18.78 16.03 40.38
N THR A 169 -18.05 14.93 40.57
CA THR A 169 -17.82 14.38 41.92
C THR A 169 -16.97 15.32 42.77
N LYS A 170 -15.96 15.95 42.19
CA LYS A 170 -15.07 16.89 42.89
C LYS A 170 -15.78 18.22 43.23
N LEU A 171 -16.68 18.67 42.37
CA LEU A 171 -17.55 19.83 42.64
C LEU A 171 -18.57 19.52 43.76
N ARG A 172 -19.18 18.33 43.75
CA ARG A 172 -20.15 17.91 44.76
C ARG A 172 -19.51 17.65 46.14
N GLY A 173 -18.25 17.22 46.17
CA GLY A 173 -17.50 16.97 47.42
C GLY A 173 -16.90 18.21 48.09
N ARG A 174 -16.96 19.40 47.47
CA ARG A 174 -16.50 20.68 48.06
C ARG A 174 -17.63 21.53 48.66
N GLY A 175 -18.87 21.03 48.63
CA GLY A 175 -20.07 21.73 49.12
C GLY A 175 -20.55 21.32 50.51
N HIS A 176 -19.72 20.63 51.30
CA HIS A 176 -19.97 20.29 52.70
C HIS A 176 -18.86 20.85 53.59
#